data_AF-A0A938GKF4-F1
#
_entry.id   AF-A0A938GKF4-F1
#
_cell.length_a   1.000
_cell.length_b   1.000
_cell.length_c   1.000
_cell.angle_alpha   90.00
_cell.angle_beta   90.00
_cell.angle_gamma   90.00
#
_symmetry.space_group_name_H-M   'P 1'
#
loop_
_entity.id
_entity.type
_entity.pdbx_description
1 polymer ?
#
loop_
_entity_poly.entity_id
_entity_poly.type
_entity_poly.pdbx_seq_one_letter_code
_entity_poly.pdbx_strand_id
1 'polypeptide(L)'
;MSNTTNNFPKLHNAMWPGLVGKGSPGAEPCIDLDTMLDLTAKAEVNGVKFDGIDLFLYDPHVSIDISDDGIKALAGKIRNKGFAVGSVVAPVWFDGSAMGDET
;
A
#
# COMPACT_ATOMS: atom_id res chain seq x y z
N MET A 1 17.72 -14.68 21.93
CA MET A 1 16.89 -13.47 21.75
C MET A 1 17.50 -12.67 20.60
N SER A 2 16.72 -12.32 19.58
CA SER A 2 17.22 -11.48 18.48
C SER A 2 17.49 -10.09 19.02
N ASN A 3 18.74 -9.64 18.96
CA ASN A 3 19.14 -8.28 19.29
C ASN A 3 18.92 -7.45 18.02
N THR A 4 17.74 -6.84 17.87
CA THR A 4 17.46 -6.03 16.67
C THR A 4 18.15 -4.67 16.82
N THR A 5 19.41 -4.60 16.37
CA THR A 5 20.33 -3.49 16.64
C THR A 5 20.13 -2.27 15.73
N ASN A 6 19.33 -2.39 14.66
CA ASN A 6 19.24 -1.34 13.64
C ASN A 6 17.83 -0.74 13.61
N ASN A 7 17.72 0.52 14.02
CA ASN A 7 16.49 1.32 13.92
C ASN A 7 16.30 1.95 12.52
N PHE A 8 17.36 1.89 11.68
CA PHE A 8 17.38 2.46 10.34
C PHE A 8 18.14 1.54 9.35
N PRO A 9 17.75 1.54 8.06
CA PRO A 9 16.58 2.24 7.49
C PRO A 9 15.26 1.67 8.03
N LYS A 10 14.19 2.49 7.98
CA LYS A 10 12.85 2.08 8.40
C LYS A 10 12.27 1.07 7.42
N LEU A 11 11.61 0.04 7.93
CA LEU A 11 11.06 -1.03 7.11
C LEU A 11 9.61 -0.71 6.72
N HIS A 12 9.38 -0.51 5.43
CA HIS A 12 8.05 -0.20 4.89
C HIS A 12 7.58 -1.31 3.95
N ASN A 13 6.31 -1.67 4.03
CA ASN A 13 5.69 -2.59 3.08
C ASN A 13 5.10 -1.82 1.91
N ALA A 14 5.49 -2.18 0.68
CA ALA A 14 4.99 -1.53 -0.52
C ALA A 14 3.56 -2.00 -0.83
N MET A 15 2.60 -1.06 -0.87
CA MET A 15 1.18 -1.38 -1.15
C MET A 15 0.83 -1.29 -2.63
N TRP A 16 1.75 -0.82 -3.48
CA TRP A 16 1.59 -0.81 -4.95
C TRP A 16 1.61 -2.20 -5.61
N PRO A 17 2.54 -3.13 -5.28
CA PRO A 17 2.45 -4.54 -5.70
C PRO A 17 1.26 -5.28 -5.03
N GLY A 18 0.38 -4.53 -4.37
CA GLY A 18 -0.83 -4.91 -3.68
C GLY A 18 -2.10 -4.90 -4.51
N LEU A 19 -2.07 -4.53 -5.79
CA LEU A 19 -3.14 -4.91 -6.72
C LEU A 19 -3.05 -6.42 -6.97
N VAL A 20 -3.30 -7.19 -5.91
CA VAL A 20 -3.34 -8.65 -5.92
C VAL A 20 -4.78 -9.01 -6.23
N GLY A 21 -4.97 -9.63 -7.39
CA GLY A 21 -6.27 -9.82 -8.01
C GLY A 21 -6.35 -9.01 -9.30
N LYS A 22 -6.78 -9.65 -10.39
CA LYS A 22 -6.83 -8.99 -11.70
C LYS A 22 -8.01 -8.02 -11.81
N GLY A 23 -9.03 -8.16 -10.94
CA GLY A 23 -10.23 -7.31 -10.92
C GLY A 23 -11.09 -7.40 -12.20
N SER A 24 -10.64 -8.13 -13.22
CA SER A 24 -11.34 -8.36 -14.48
C SER A 24 -12.44 -9.41 -14.32
N PRO A 25 -13.50 -9.38 -15.15
CA PRO A 25 -14.55 -10.40 -15.13
C PRO A 25 -13.98 -11.83 -15.17
N GLY A 26 -14.39 -12.66 -14.21
CA GLY A 26 -13.93 -14.06 -14.09
C GLY A 26 -12.57 -14.25 -13.42
N ALA A 27 -11.93 -13.18 -12.94
CA ALA A 27 -10.70 -13.24 -12.16
C ALA A 27 -10.93 -12.84 -10.69
N GLU A 28 -9.91 -13.05 -9.86
CA GLU A 28 -9.92 -12.75 -8.44
C GLU A 28 -10.06 -11.23 -8.21
N PRO A 29 -10.91 -10.81 -7.26
CA PRO A 29 -11.05 -9.40 -6.92
C PRO A 29 -9.74 -8.87 -6.33
N CYS A 30 -9.53 -7.56 -6.45
CA CYS A 30 -8.42 -6.89 -5.78
C CYS A 30 -8.56 -7.06 -4.27
N ILE A 31 -7.47 -7.40 -3.58
CA ILE A 31 -7.43 -7.41 -2.10
C ILE A 31 -7.75 -6.01 -1.55
N ASP A 32 -8.57 -5.91 -0.51
CA ASP A 32 -8.90 -4.62 0.10
C ASP A 32 -7.70 -4.00 0.82
N LEU A 33 -7.59 -2.66 0.78
CA LEU A 33 -6.56 -1.91 1.50
C LEU A 33 -6.57 -2.21 3.01
N ASP A 34 -7.75 -2.33 3.62
CA ASP A 34 -7.88 -2.66 5.04
C ASP A 34 -7.29 -4.04 5.37
N THR A 35 -7.52 -5.02 4.50
CA THR A 35 -6.95 -6.36 4.63
C THR A 35 -5.42 -6.31 4.53
N MET A 36 -4.89 -5.54 3.57
CA MET A 36 -3.44 -5.36 3.44
C MET A 36 -2.80 -4.71 4.66
N LEU A 37 -3.41 -3.67 5.21
CA LEU A 37 -2.95 -2.99 6.43
C LEU A 37 -2.96 -3.96 7.62
N ASP A 38 -4.02 -4.77 7.76
CA ASP A 38 -4.12 -5.76 8.83
C ASP A 38 -3.07 -6.86 8.74
N LEU A 39 -2.83 -7.38 7.53
CA LEU A 39 -1.81 -8.39 7.29
C LEU A 39 -0.41 -7.84 7.61
N THR A 40 -0.14 -6.60 7.17
CA THR A 40 1.13 -5.92 7.43
C THR A 40 1.35 -5.68 8.93
N ALA A 41 0.30 -5.30 9.67
CA ALA A 41 0.41 -5.02 11.10
C ALA A 41 0.64 -6.29 11.94
N LYS A 42 0.16 -7.43 11.42
CA LYS A 42 0.34 -8.76 12.03
C LYS A 42 1.65 -9.42 11.62
N ALA A 43 2.28 -8.99 10.52
CA ALA A 43 3.54 -9.55 10.06
C ALA A 43 4.66 -9.26 11.07
N GLU A 44 5.28 -10.32 11.57
CA GLU A 44 6.35 -10.24 12.55
C GLU A 44 7.35 -11.37 12.32
N VAL A 45 8.65 -11.05 12.35
CA VAL A 45 9.73 -12.04 12.33
C VAL A 45 10.68 -11.71 13.48
N ASN A 46 10.83 -12.64 14.42
CA ASN A 46 11.73 -12.49 15.57
C ASN A 46 11.51 -11.18 16.38
N GLY A 47 10.25 -10.76 16.56
CA GLY A 47 9.93 -9.50 17.25
C GLY A 47 10.02 -8.24 16.38
N VAL A 48 10.40 -8.36 15.10
CA VAL A 48 10.52 -7.23 14.17
C VAL A 48 9.26 -7.11 13.32
N LYS A 49 8.71 -5.90 13.24
CA LYS A 49 7.52 -5.55 12.45
C LYS A 49 7.84 -4.46 11.44
N PHE A 50 6.91 -4.19 10.53
CA PHE A 50 6.97 -3.02 9.67
C PHE A 50 6.80 -1.72 10.49
N ASP A 51 7.60 -0.71 10.17
CA ASP A 51 7.47 0.65 10.70
C ASP A 51 6.40 1.46 9.94
N GLY A 52 6.11 1.08 8.70
CA GLY A 52 5.23 1.82 7.83
C GLY A 52 4.86 1.12 6.54
N ILE A 53 4.26 1.90 5.64
CA ILE A 53 3.83 1.46 4.32
C ILE A 53 4.25 2.47 3.26
N ASP A 54 4.29 2.02 2.01
CA ASP A 54 4.33 2.91 0.84
C ASP A 54 2.98 2.84 0.12
N LEU A 55 2.33 3.99 -0.02
CA LEU A 55 0.92 4.08 -0.40
C LEU A 55 0.77 4.30 -1.90
N PHE A 56 -0.06 3.48 -2.54
CA PHE A 56 -0.46 3.68 -3.93
C PHE A 56 -1.71 4.57 -4.01
N LEU A 57 -1.62 5.66 -4.76
CA LEU A 57 -2.67 6.66 -4.94
C LEU A 57 -3.47 6.38 -6.22
N TYR A 58 -4.14 5.23 -6.25
CA TYR A 58 -4.98 4.84 -7.38
C TYR A 58 -6.12 3.92 -6.97
N ASP A 59 -7.15 3.86 -7.82
CA ASP A 59 -8.26 2.93 -7.65
C ASP A 59 -7.78 1.47 -7.79
N PRO A 60 -8.36 0.53 -7.01
CA PRO A 60 -9.55 0.70 -6.17
C PRO A 60 -9.27 1.17 -4.73
N HIS A 61 -8.02 1.43 -4.34
CA HIS A 61 -7.66 1.65 -2.94
C HIS A 61 -7.75 3.11 -2.51
N VAL A 62 -7.27 4.02 -3.36
CA VAL A 62 -7.23 5.45 -3.08
C VAL A 62 -7.60 6.19 -4.34
N SER A 63 -8.84 6.68 -4.40
CA SER A 63 -9.28 7.51 -5.51
C SER A 63 -8.48 8.81 -5.55
N ILE A 64 -8.09 9.24 -6.75
CA ILE A 64 -7.43 10.53 -6.97
C ILE A 64 -8.35 11.72 -6.66
N ASP A 65 -9.67 11.50 -6.69
CA ASP A 65 -10.71 12.49 -6.41
C ASP A 65 -11.15 12.48 -4.93
N ILE A 66 -10.38 11.82 -4.04
CA ILE A 66 -10.67 11.77 -2.60
C ILE A 66 -10.70 13.18 -1.99
N SER A 67 -11.70 13.46 -1.16
CA SER A 67 -11.83 14.75 -0.46
C SER A 67 -10.80 14.90 0.65
N ASP A 68 -10.57 16.14 1.11
CA ASP A 68 -9.70 16.43 2.27
C ASP A 68 -10.06 15.63 3.52
N ASP A 69 -11.34 15.44 3.79
CA ASP A 69 -11.80 14.65 4.93
C ASP A 69 -11.57 13.15 4.69
N GLY A 70 -11.68 12.68 3.45
CA GLY A 70 -11.26 11.34 3.05
C GLY A 70 -9.76 11.12 3.26
N ILE A 71 -8.91 12.08 2.91
CA ILE A 71 -7.45 12.04 3.14
C ILE A 71 -7.15 11.95 4.64
N LYS A 72 -7.82 12.75 5.48
CA LYS A 72 -7.67 12.69 6.94
C LYS A 72 -8.11 11.33 7.49
N ALA A 73 -9.21 10.78 7.00
CA ALA A 73 -9.70 9.46 7.41
C ALA A 73 -8.71 8.35 7.02
N LEU A 74 -8.15 8.40 5.81
CA LEU A 74 -7.12 7.48 5.33
C LEU A 74 -5.85 7.56 6.20
N ALA A 75 -5.36 8.76 6.46
CA ALA A 75 -4.21 8.97 7.35
C ALA A 75 -4.48 8.46 8.77
N GLY A 76 -5.68 8.71 9.30
CA GLY A 76 -6.13 8.21 10.59
C GLY A 76 -6.13 6.67 10.65
N LYS A 77 -6.68 6.02 9.63
CA LYS A 77 -6.70 4.57 9.48
C LYS A 77 -5.29 3.96 9.51
N ILE A 78 -4.37 4.50 8.71
CA ILE A 78 -2.98 4.02 8.64
C ILE A 78 -2.28 4.22 9.99
N ARG A 79 -2.41 5.42 10.59
CA ARG A 79 -1.80 5.74 11.89
C ARG A 79 -2.34 4.87 13.02
N ASN A 80 -3.63 4.52 13.01
CA ASN A 80 -4.23 3.64 14.00
C ASN A 80 -3.64 2.21 13.99
N LYS A 81 -2.98 1.82 12.89
CA LYS A 81 -2.20 0.57 12.80
C LYS A 81 -0.74 0.72 13.24
N GLY A 82 -0.32 1.91 13.66
CA GLY A 82 1.05 2.21 14.07
C GLY A 82 2.00 2.50 12.90
N PHE A 83 1.47 2.71 11.69
CA PHE A 83 2.28 2.91 10.50
C PHE A 83 2.49 4.38 10.14
N ALA A 84 3.69 4.66 9.64
CA ALA A 84 3.97 5.86 8.84
C ALA A 84 3.73 5.58 7.34
N VAL A 85 3.41 6.63 6.58
CA VAL A 85 3.47 6.59 5.12
C VAL A 85 4.86 7.11 4.71
N GLY A 86 5.69 6.23 4.16
CA GLY A 86 7.08 6.54 3.81
C GLY A 86 7.19 7.21 2.44
N SER A 87 6.46 6.68 1.47
CA SER A 87 6.33 7.26 0.15
C SER A 87 4.90 7.13 -0.38
N VAL A 88 4.60 7.94 -1.39
CA VAL A 88 3.37 7.86 -2.17
C VAL A 88 3.73 7.64 -3.63
N VAL A 89 3.01 6.74 -4.29
CA VAL A 89 3.18 6.43 -5.71
C VAL A 89 1.87 6.72 -6.41
N ALA A 90 1.91 7.53 -7.45
CA ALA A 90 0.76 7.84 -8.30
C ALA A 90 1.09 7.48 -9.75
N PRO A 91 0.16 6.87 -10.51
CA PRO A 91 0.36 6.66 -11.93
C PRO A 91 0.42 8.01 -12.66
N VAL A 92 1.42 8.19 -13.53
CA VAL A 92 1.55 9.36 -14.41
C VAL A 92 0.90 9.10 -15.78
N TRP A 93 0.69 7.82 -16.12
CA TRP A 93 0.12 7.38 -17.39
C TRP A 93 -1.06 6.44 -17.12
N PHE A 94 -2.25 6.82 -17.60
CA PHE A 94 -3.49 6.07 -17.37
C PHE A 94 -3.76 5.00 -18.44
N ASP A 95 -3.16 5.14 -19.65
CA ASP A 95 -3.37 4.26 -20.80
C ASP A 95 -2.07 3.90 -21.56
N GLY A 96 -0.91 4.15 -20.95
CA GLY A 96 0.38 3.84 -21.58
C GLY A 96 0.68 2.35 -21.48
N SER A 97 0.54 1.60 -22.57
CA SER A 97 1.20 0.29 -22.68
C SER A 97 2.69 0.48 -22.38
N ALA A 98 3.22 -0.19 -21.36
CA ALA A 98 4.66 -0.20 -21.10
C ALA A 98 5.46 -0.74 -22.31
N MET A 99 4.76 -1.44 -23.22
CA MET A 99 5.29 -2.00 -24.46
C MET A 99 5.02 -1.13 -25.69
N GLY A 100 4.37 0.03 -25.53
CA GLY A 100 3.88 0.83 -26.65
C GLY A 100 2.70 0.20 -27.37
N ASP A 101 2.10 0.98 -28.26
CA ASP A 101 1.03 0.61 -29.16
C ASP A 101 1.66 -0.14 -30.35
N GLU A 102 1.19 -1.34 -30.67
CA GLU A 102 1.50 -1.95 -31.96
C GLU A 102 0.79 -1.13 -33.04
N THR A 103 1.52 -0.26 -33.73
CA THR A 103 1.11 0.22 -35.05
C THR A 103 1.18 -0.90 -36.07
#